data_AF-A0A1F2WUJ2-F1
#
_entry.id   AF-A0A1F2WUJ2-F1
#
_cell.length_a   1.000
_cell.length_b   1.000
_cell.length_c   1.000
_cell.angle_alpha   90.00
_cell.angle_beta   90.00
_cell.angle_gamma   90.00
#
_symmetry.space_group_name_H-M   'P 1'
#
loop_
_entity.id
_entity.type
_entity.pdbx_description
1 polymer ?
#
loop_
_entity_poly.entity_id
_entity_poly.type
_entity_poly.pdbx_seq_one_letter_code
_entity_poly.pdbx_strand_id
1 'polypeptide(L)'
;MRAADRTVGAVQGRVAVSRLERDLRLASAGGCPFAAAGPVLEASASQVVFLRRAATGSKPILVEWEVVGGSLMRRWGPCPDETPSTYPHSNFSDNKTMLENLGNGSSLEYVVNGMLVSPPVAGTDLAAIDAVVLTLQIGRGPAHVNDSMVTTGRVGR
;
A
#
# COMPACT_ATOMS: atom_id res chain seq x y z
N MET A 1 6.61 22.46 -22.40
CA MET A 1 5.51 21.76 -21.69
C MET A 1 5.92 20.34 -21.23
N ARG A 2 6.29 19.42 -22.13
CA ARG A 2 6.63 18.00 -21.80
C ARG A 2 7.70 17.74 -20.73
N ALA A 3 8.63 18.67 -20.48
CA ALA A 3 9.66 18.49 -19.45
C ALA A 3 9.13 18.80 -18.04
N ALA A 4 8.29 19.83 -17.91
CA ALA A 4 7.70 20.22 -16.63
C ALA A 4 6.72 19.15 -16.12
N ASP A 5 5.88 18.61 -17.00
CA ASP A 5 4.92 17.55 -16.65
C ASP A 5 5.62 16.27 -16.13
N ARG A 6 6.78 15.92 -16.73
CA ARG A 6 7.62 14.81 -16.26
C ARG A 6 8.21 15.07 -14.88
N THR A 7 8.74 16.27 -14.65
CA THR A 7 9.29 16.65 -13.33
C THR A 7 8.22 16.61 -12.25
N VAL A 8 7.00 17.09 -12.54
CA VAL A 8 5.87 17.04 -11.60
C VAL A 8 5.47 15.61 -11.28
N GLY A 9 5.33 14.74 -12.29
CA GLY A 9 5.02 13.32 -12.08
C GLY A 9 6.05 12.58 -11.23
N ALA A 10 7.35 12.83 -11.49
CA ALA A 10 8.43 12.23 -10.69
C ALA A 10 8.41 12.71 -9.23
N VAL A 11 8.13 14.00 -8.98
CA VAL A 11 8.01 14.55 -7.62
C VAL A 11 6.79 13.96 -6.90
N GLN A 12 5.62 13.91 -7.55
CA GLN A 12 4.42 13.29 -6.99
C GLN A 12 4.64 11.80 -6.68
N GLY A 13 5.33 11.08 -7.57
CA GLY A 13 5.72 9.69 -7.35
C GLY A 13 6.57 9.49 -6.10
N ARG A 14 7.63 10.31 -5.92
CA ARG A 14 8.47 10.27 -4.72
C ARG A 14 7.69 10.55 -3.43
N VAL A 15 6.73 11.48 -3.48
CA VAL A 15 5.85 11.78 -2.35
C VAL A 15 4.95 10.59 -2.02
N ALA A 16 4.35 9.96 -3.03
CA ALA A 16 3.53 8.77 -2.86
C ALA A 16 4.34 7.61 -2.24
N VAL A 17 5.52 7.33 -2.78
CA VAL A 17 6.46 6.32 -2.26
C VAL A 17 6.85 6.59 -0.81
N SER A 18 7.28 7.81 -0.50
CA SER A 18 7.68 8.18 0.86
C SER A 18 6.53 8.03 1.87
N ARG A 19 5.29 8.27 1.42
CA ARG A 19 4.10 8.12 2.25
C ARG A 19 3.75 6.64 2.48
N LEU A 20 3.85 5.80 1.46
CA LEU A 20 3.67 4.35 1.58
C LEU A 20 4.69 3.76 2.55
N GLU A 21 5.98 4.04 2.34
CA GLU A 21 7.06 3.56 3.20
C GLU A 21 6.88 3.98 4.65
N ARG A 22 6.43 5.22 4.88
CA ARG A 22 6.12 5.70 6.23
C ARG A 22 4.95 4.94 6.84
N ASP A 23 3.88 4.69 6.08
CA ASP A 23 2.72 3.97 6.59
C ASP A 23 3.09 2.53 6.97
N LEU A 24 3.84 1.84 6.11
CA LEU A 24 4.31 0.47 6.35
C LEU A 24 5.25 0.39 7.55
N ARG A 25 6.15 1.38 7.73
CA ARG A 25 7.03 1.44 8.91
C ARG A 25 6.26 1.61 10.22
N LEU A 26 5.09 2.23 10.16
CA LEU A 26 4.18 2.43 11.29
C LEU A 26 3.14 1.30 11.41
N ALA A 27 3.24 0.26 10.59
CA ALA A 27 2.33 -0.87 10.64
C ALA A 27 2.52 -1.63 11.96
N SER A 28 1.43 -1.96 12.64
CA SER A 28 1.45 -2.68 13.92
C SER A 28 0.07 -3.26 14.23
N ALA A 29 0.03 -4.52 14.63
CA ALA A 29 -1.21 -5.22 15.01
C ALA A 29 -1.68 -4.95 16.45
N GLY A 30 -0.82 -4.41 17.31
CA GLY A 30 -1.22 -4.28 18.71
C GLY A 30 -2.37 -3.29 18.90
N GLY A 31 -3.14 -3.47 19.98
CA GLY A 31 -4.35 -2.70 20.22
C GLY A 31 -5.47 -2.95 19.20
N CYS A 32 -5.29 -3.90 18.27
CA CYS A 32 -6.37 -4.38 17.42
C CYS A 32 -7.46 -5.03 18.30
N PRO A 33 -8.74 -4.67 18.13
CA PRO A 33 -9.84 -5.26 18.90
C PRO A 33 -10.04 -6.76 18.67
N PHE A 34 -9.52 -7.27 17.55
CA PHE A 34 -9.63 -8.68 17.18
C PHE A 34 -8.26 -9.33 16.98
N ALA A 35 -8.22 -10.67 17.05
CA ALA A 35 -7.00 -11.44 16.85
C ALA A 35 -6.48 -11.27 15.42
N ALA A 36 -5.37 -10.54 15.28
CA ALA A 36 -4.63 -10.40 14.03
C ALA A 36 -3.27 -11.07 14.18
N ALA A 37 -2.91 -11.95 13.24
CA ALA A 37 -1.63 -12.67 13.27
C ALA A 37 -0.43 -11.73 13.06
N GLY A 38 -0.64 -10.61 12.37
CA GLY A 38 0.34 -9.58 12.11
C GLY A 38 -0.34 -8.29 11.65
N PRO A 39 0.44 -7.26 11.30
CA PRO A 39 -0.12 -5.97 10.92
C PRO A 39 -0.76 -5.97 9.53
N VAL A 40 -0.35 -6.85 8.62
CA VAL A 40 -0.93 -6.98 7.26
C VAL A 40 -2.14 -7.89 7.31
N LEU A 41 -3.24 -7.48 6.66
CA LEU A 41 -4.55 -8.14 6.69
C LEU A 41 -4.98 -8.65 5.31
N GLU A 42 -4.61 -7.95 4.24
CA GLU A 42 -4.79 -8.40 2.85
C GLU A 42 -3.56 -8.01 2.01
N ALA A 43 -3.18 -8.88 1.07
CA ALA A 43 -2.00 -8.71 0.23
C ALA A 43 -2.22 -9.33 -1.15
N SER A 44 -2.69 -8.52 -2.10
CA SER A 44 -2.95 -8.88 -3.50
C SER A 44 -2.06 -8.07 -4.46
N ALA A 45 -2.08 -8.40 -5.75
CA ALA A 45 -1.28 -7.67 -6.75
C ALA A 45 -1.64 -6.18 -6.88
N SER A 46 -2.88 -5.83 -6.51
CA SER A 46 -3.40 -4.48 -6.63
C SER A 46 -3.61 -3.81 -5.28
N GLN A 47 -3.58 -4.52 -4.16
CA GLN A 47 -4.02 -3.97 -2.88
C GLN A 47 -3.22 -4.52 -1.70
N VAL A 48 -2.88 -3.66 -0.75
CA VAL A 48 -2.46 -4.07 0.59
C VAL A 48 -3.32 -3.36 1.63
N VAL A 49 -3.86 -4.13 2.56
CA VAL A 49 -4.61 -3.62 3.74
C VAL A 49 -3.82 -3.99 4.98
N PHE A 50 -3.59 -3.02 5.86
CA PHE A 50 -2.84 -3.24 7.09
C PHE A 50 -3.27 -2.30 8.22
N LEU A 51 -2.96 -2.71 9.44
CA LEU A 51 -3.13 -1.94 10.66
C LEU A 51 -1.94 -1.00 10.83
N ARG A 52 -2.22 0.28 11.05
CA ARG A 52 -1.21 1.29 11.37
C ARG A 52 -1.50 1.90 12.73
N ARG A 53 -0.45 2.18 13.49
CA ARG A 53 -0.58 2.91 14.75
C ARG A 53 0.26 4.17 14.76
N ALA A 54 -0.31 5.26 15.28
CA ALA A 54 0.39 6.53 15.40
C ALA A 54 1.36 6.54 16.59
N ALA A 55 0.98 5.92 17.70
CA ALA A 55 1.79 5.82 18.92
C ALA A 55 1.40 4.59 19.75
N THR A 56 2.31 4.08 20.56
CA THR A 56 2.03 2.98 21.51
C THR A 56 0.84 3.32 22.40
N GLY A 57 -0.10 2.38 22.54
CA GLY A 57 -1.32 2.58 23.34
C GLY A 57 -2.48 3.26 22.62
N SER A 58 -2.29 3.82 21.42
CA SER A 58 -3.42 4.33 20.62
C SER A 58 -4.19 3.17 19.98
N LYS A 59 -5.49 3.38 19.70
CA LYS A 59 -6.23 2.49 18.80
C LYS A 59 -5.56 2.47 17.43
N PRO A 60 -5.42 1.31 16.77
CA PRO A 60 -4.95 1.25 15.40
C PRO A 60 -6.01 1.80 14.45
N ILE A 61 -5.56 2.13 13.25
CA ILE A 61 -6.44 2.44 12.11
C ILE A 61 -6.20 1.42 11.01
N LEU A 62 -7.21 1.21 10.17
CA LEU A 62 -7.01 0.54 8.89
C LEU A 62 -6.38 1.52 7.90
N VAL A 63 -5.40 1.02 7.16
CA VAL A 63 -4.81 1.71 6.01
C VAL A 63 -4.83 0.77 4.83
N GLU A 64 -5.19 1.31 3.68
CA GLU A 64 -5.15 0.61 2.41
C GLU A 64 -4.35 1.41 1.40
N TRP A 65 -3.57 0.68 0.61
CA TRP A 65 -2.98 1.17 -0.62
C TRP A 65 -3.43 0.29 -1.77
N GLU A 66 -3.94 0.91 -2.82
CA GLU A 66 -4.55 0.20 -3.96
C GLU A 66 -4.12 0.82 -5.29
N VAL A 67 -3.69 -0.02 -6.25
CA VAL A 67 -3.52 0.34 -7.66
C VAL A 67 -4.83 0.03 -8.38
N VAL A 68 -5.56 1.07 -8.78
CA VAL A 68 -6.89 0.93 -9.40
C VAL A 68 -7.13 2.03 -10.43
N GLY A 69 -7.71 1.66 -11.57
CA GLY A 69 -8.16 2.64 -12.58
C GLY A 69 -7.07 3.55 -13.16
N GLY A 70 -5.79 3.13 -13.10
CA GLY A 70 -4.65 3.96 -13.49
C GLY A 70 -4.22 4.97 -12.42
N SER A 71 -4.57 4.72 -11.16
CA SER A 71 -4.22 5.55 -10.02
C SER A 71 -3.69 4.71 -8.85
N LEU A 72 -2.80 5.30 -8.05
CA LEU A 72 -2.44 4.78 -6.73
C LEU A 72 -3.30 5.51 -5.70
N MET A 73 -4.18 4.76 -5.05
CA MET A 73 -5.07 5.24 -4.01
C MET A 73 -4.50 4.90 -2.65
N ARG A 74 -4.70 5.81 -1.70
CA ARG A 74 -4.48 5.59 -0.27
C ARG A 74 -5.78 5.86 0.47
N ARG A 75 -6.22 4.91 1.28
CA ARG A 75 -7.41 5.05 2.12
C ARG A 75 -7.08 4.77 3.58
N TRP A 76 -7.83 5.38 4.49
CA TRP A 76 -7.74 5.03 5.91
C TRP A 76 -9.08 5.21 6.62
N GLY A 77 -9.27 4.44 7.69
CA GLY A 77 -10.48 4.44 8.48
C GLY A 77 -10.26 3.83 9.87
N PRO A 78 -11.28 3.89 10.73
CA PRO A 78 -11.20 3.26 12.05
C PRO A 78 -10.95 1.75 11.91
N CYS A 79 -10.19 1.17 12.85
CA CYS A 79 -10.13 -0.27 12.96
C CYS A 79 -11.49 -0.80 13.43
N PRO A 80 -12.07 -1.82 12.75
CA PRO A 80 -13.29 -2.47 13.19
C PRO A 80 -13.12 -3.12 14.57
N ASP A 81 -14.23 -3.21 15.32
CA ASP A 81 -14.25 -3.87 16.63
C ASP A 81 -14.21 -5.40 16.52
N GLU A 82 -14.63 -5.97 15.38
CA GLU A 82 -14.62 -7.40 15.09
C GLU A 82 -13.88 -7.68 13.78
N THR A 83 -13.36 -8.91 13.60
CA THR A 83 -12.66 -9.30 12.37
C THR A 83 -13.64 -9.32 11.19
N PRO A 84 -13.48 -8.47 10.17
CA PRO A 84 -14.29 -8.56 8.96
C PRO A 84 -13.92 -9.78 8.12
N SER A 85 -14.86 -10.34 7.37
CA SER A 85 -14.57 -11.37 6.36
C SER A 85 -13.84 -10.83 5.12
N THR A 86 -13.97 -9.53 4.86
CA THR A 86 -13.30 -8.75 3.81
C THR A 86 -13.14 -7.31 4.29
N TYR A 87 -12.24 -6.53 3.69
CA TYR A 87 -12.10 -5.10 4.00
C TYR A 87 -12.70 -4.21 2.90
N PRO A 88 -14.04 -4.03 2.83
CA PRO A 88 -14.68 -3.24 1.78
C PRO A 88 -14.34 -1.75 1.92
N HIS A 89 -14.42 -1.02 0.79
CA HIS A 89 -14.14 0.41 0.75
C HIS A 89 -15.00 1.26 1.72
N SER A 90 -16.16 0.76 2.16
CA SER A 90 -17.02 1.41 3.17
C SER A 90 -16.36 1.53 4.54
N ASN A 91 -15.30 0.76 4.82
CA ASN A 91 -14.56 0.82 6.07
C ASN A 91 -13.61 2.03 6.16
N PHE A 92 -13.44 2.77 5.07
CA PHE A 92 -12.49 3.89 5.00
C PHE A 92 -13.21 5.23 4.94
N SER A 93 -12.84 6.12 5.86
CA SER A 93 -13.42 7.47 5.97
C SER A 93 -12.73 8.50 5.08
N ASP A 94 -11.47 8.27 4.71
CA ASP A 94 -10.67 9.15 3.87
C ASP A 94 -10.15 8.39 2.66
N ASN A 95 -10.18 9.05 1.51
CA ASN A 95 -9.84 8.50 0.20
C ASN A 95 -8.98 9.51 -0.55
N LYS A 96 -7.72 9.18 -0.80
CA LYS A 96 -6.79 10.09 -1.47
C LYS A 96 -6.12 9.43 -2.66
N THR A 97 -6.27 10.05 -3.82
CA THR A 97 -5.42 9.77 -4.98
C THR A 97 -4.01 10.28 -4.69
N MET A 98 -3.05 9.37 -4.63
CA MET A 98 -1.65 9.67 -4.36
C MET A 98 -0.86 9.91 -5.64
N LEU A 99 -1.24 9.21 -6.71
CA LEU A 99 -0.63 9.34 -8.03
C LEU A 99 -1.64 8.93 -9.10
N GLU A 100 -1.60 9.59 -10.26
CA GLU A 100 -2.45 9.30 -11.41
C GLU A 100 -1.60 8.94 -12.64
N ASN A 101 -2.27 8.51 -13.70
CA ASN A 101 -1.66 8.14 -14.99
C ASN A 101 -0.69 6.97 -14.87
N LEU A 102 -1.06 5.97 -14.06
CA LEU A 102 -0.36 4.70 -13.97
C LEU A 102 -0.68 3.80 -15.18
N GLY A 103 0.35 3.13 -15.66
CA GLY A 103 0.26 2.07 -16.66
C GLY A 103 -0.01 0.70 -16.04
N ASN A 104 -0.42 -0.25 -16.89
CA ASN A 104 -0.84 -1.61 -16.52
C ASN A 104 0.23 -2.47 -15.83
N GLY A 105 1.52 -2.07 -15.88
CA GLY A 105 2.60 -2.76 -15.18
C GLY A 105 2.80 -2.29 -13.74
N SER A 106 1.90 -1.48 -13.18
CA SER A 106 1.97 -1.04 -11.79
C SER A 106 1.32 -2.09 -10.88
N SER A 107 2.02 -2.52 -9.84
CA SER A 107 1.60 -3.63 -8.98
C SER A 107 2.28 -3.61 -7.62
N LEU A 108 1.76 -4.44 -6.72
CA LEU A 108 2.35 -4.77 -5.43
C LEU A 108 2.88 -6.21 -5.44
N GLU A 109 4.05 -6.41 -4.85
CA GLU A 109 4.63 -7.71 -4.54
C GLU A 109 5.08 -7.72 -3.07
N TYR A 110 5.40 -8.90 -2.53
CA TYR A 110 5.60 -9.06 -1.09
C TYR A 110 6.89 -9.80 -0.80
N VAL A 111 7.60 -9.36 0.23
CA VAL A 111 8.72 -10.12 0.79
C VAL A 111 8.21 -10.88 2.01
N VAL A 112 8.19 -12.20 1.95
CA VAL A 112 7.76 -13.09 3.02
C VAL A 112 8.95 -13.90 3.49
N ASN A 113 9.31 -13.81 4.77
CA ASN A 113 10.50 -14.46 5.34
C ASN A 113 11.78 -14.19 4.50
N GLY A 114 11.97 -12.94 4.07
CA GLY A 114 13.10 -12.54 3.23
C GLY A 114 13.06 -12.96 1.75
N MET A 115 12.03 -13.67 1.29
CA MET A 115 11.89 -14.06 -0.13
C MET A 115 10.80 -13.25 -0.83
N LEU A 116 11.06 -12.83 -2.07
CA LEU A 116 10.04 -12.20 -2.90
C LEU A 116 9.00 -13.26 -3.33
N VAL A 117 7.72 -12.96 -3.11
CA VAL A 117 6.59 -13.85 -3.36
C VAL A 117 5.56 -13.13 -4.23
N SER A 118 5.03 -13.86 -5.21
CA SER A 118 3.94 -13.38 -6.06
C SER A 118 2.62 -13.39 -5.28
N PRO A 119 1.83 -12.31 -5.35
CA PRO A 119 0.51 -12.26 -4.74
C PRO A 119 -0.51 -13.16 -5.47
N PRO A 120 -1.64 -13.50 -4.83
CA PRO A 120 -2.01 -13.11 -3.46
C PRO A 120 -1.22 -13.91 -2.40
N VAL A 121 -0.89 -13.25 -1.29
CA VAL A 121 -0.27 -13.93 -0.14
C VAL A 121 -1.36 -14.62 0.68
N ALA A 122 -1.15 -15.90 1.01
CA ALA A 122 -2.11 -16.68 1.80
C ALA A 122 -2.27 -16.10 3.22
N GLY A 123 -3.48 -16.23 3.77
CA GLY A 123 -3.81 -15.70 5.10
C GLY A 123 -2.86 -16.14 6.22
N THR A 124 -2.36 -17.38 6.16
CA THR A 124 -1.39 -17.94 7.12
C THR A 124 -0.02 -17.27 7.06
N ASP A 125 0.33 -16.67 5.92
CA ASP A 125 1.66 -16.11 5.67
C ASP A 125 1.69 -14.58 5.81
N LEU A 126 0.53 -13.93 6.01
CA LEU A 126 0.43 -12.47 6.14
C LEU A 126 1.27 -11.91 7.30
N ALA A 127 1.36 -12.66 8.40
CA ALA A 127 2.17 -12.27 9.55
C ALA A 127 3.68 -12.29 9.28
N ALA A 128 4.11 -13.03 8.26
CA ALA A 128 5.50 -13.18 7.86
C ALA A 128 5.92 -12.18 6.75
N ILE A 129 5.03 -11.27 6.34
CA ILE A 129 5.36 -10.21 5.38
C ILE A 129 6.30 -9.20 6.04
N ASP A 130 7.53 -9.13 5.53
CA ASP A 130 8.59 -8.22 5.99
C ASP A 130 8.59 -6.90 5.23
N ALA A 131 8.13 -6.92 3.98
CA ALA A 131 8.12 -5.76 3.11
C ALA A 131 7.07 -5.86 2.02
N VAL A 132 6.66 -4.69 1.53
CA VAL A 132 5.84 -4.54 0.34
C VAL A 132 6.69 -3.86 -0.73
N VAL A 133 6.77 -4.47 -1.90
CA VAL A 133 7.43 -3.91 -3.08
C VAL A 133 6.34 -3.26 -3.93
N LEU A 134 6.49 -1.98 -4.22
CA LEU A 134 5.58 -1.25 -5.11
C LEU A 134 6.33 -0.93 -6.40
N THR A 135 5.77 -1.40 -7.52
CA THR A 135 6.20 -1.04 -8.87
C THR A 135 5.18 -0.09 -9.47
N LEU A 136 5.64 1.06 -9.99
CA LEU A 136 4.83 2.08 -10.64
C LEU A 136 5.35 2.35 -12.05
N GLN A 137 4.46 2.29 -13.02
CA GLN A 137 4.71 2.71 -14.41
C GLN A 137 4.00 4.04 -14.63
N ILE A 138 4.75 5.14 -14.75
CA ILE A 138 4.17 6.49 -14.78
C ILE A 138 4.17 7.03 -16.21
N GLY A 139 2.98 7.38 -16.70
CA GLY A 139 2.77 7.98 -18.03
C GLY A 139 1.70 7.25 -18.85
N ARG A 140 0.93 7.99 -19.65
CA ARG A 140 -0.04 7.45 -20.62
C ARG A 140 0.48 7.56 -22.05
N GLY A 141 0.65 6.43 -22.73
CA GLY A 141 0.67 6.35 -24.19
C GLY A 141 1.99 5.86 -24.82
N PRO A 142 1.94 5.29 -26.05
CA PRO A 142 3.06 4.61 -26.71
C PRO A 142 4.23 5.51 -27.09
N ALA A 143 4.09 6.83 -26.96
CA ALA A 143 5.10 7.84 -27.28
C ALA A 143 5.73 8.49 -26.03
N HIS A 144 5.34 8.06 -24.83
CA HIS A 144 5.94 8.52 -23.58
C HIS A 144 7.00 7.52 -23.14
N VAL A 145 8.19 8.03 -22.77
CA VAL A 145 9.18 7.23 -22.05
C VAL A 145 8.52 6.86 -20.73
N ASN A 146 8.17 5.58 -20.57
CA ASN A 146 7.62 5.06 -19.32
C ASN A 146 8.67 5.27 -18.23
N ASP A 147 8.36 6.15 -17.28
CA ASP A 147 9.21 6.30 -16.10
C ASP A 147 8.77 5.23 -15.11
N SER A 148 9.67 4.30 -14.82
CA SER A 148 9.41 3.21 -13.88
C SER A 148 10.01 3.55 -12.54
N MET A 149 9.21 3.46 -11.49
CA MET A 149 9.67 3.64 -10.12
C MET A 149 9.35 2.39 -9.32
N VAL A 150 10.36 1.90 -8.60
CA VAL A 150 10.24 0.75 -7.71
C VAL A 150 10.68 1.18 -6.32
N THR A 151 9.90 0.81 -5.31
CA THR A 151 10.28 0.98 -3.91
C THR A 151 10.00 -0.30 -3.11
N THR A 152 10.66 -0.45 -1.97
CA THR A 152 10.39 -1.49 -0.99
C THR A 152 10.15 -0.84 0.37
N GLY A 153 8.90 -0.85 0.82
CA GLY A 153 8.54 -0.39 2.16
C GLY A 153 8.59 -1.53 3.17
N ARG A 154 9.38 -1.36 4.24
CA ARG A 154 9.47 -2.33 5.34
C ARG A 154 8.25 -2.23 6.25
N VAL A 155 7.69 -3.39 6.61
CA VAL A 155 6.58 -3.50 7.55
C VAL A 155 7.13 -3.36 8.97
N GLY A 156 6.48 -2.52 9.79
CA GLY A 156 6.81 -2.36 11.20
C GLY A 156 6.60 -3.66 11.98
N ARG A 157 7.52 -3.93 12.91
CA ARG A 157 7.47 -5.07 13.85
C ARG A 157 7.20 -4.56 15.25
#